data_AF-A0A947WFD3-F1
#
_entry.id   AF-A0A947WFD3-F1
#
_cell.length_a   1.000
_cell.length_b   1.000
_cell.length_c   1.000
_cell.angle_alpha   90.00
_cell.angle_beta   90.00
_cell.angle_gamma   90.00
#
_symmetry.space_group_name_H-M   'P 1'
#
loop_
_entity.id
_entity.type
_entity.pdbx_description
1 polymer ?
#
loop_
_entity_poly.entity_id
_entity_poly.type
_entity_poly.pdbx_seq_one_letter_code
_entity_poly.pdbx_strand_id
1 'polypeptide(L)'
;MSTKSLAIVSSLTFLVIFGIILITNGLLQETVRELSRNALSDADDTDQEAATLIFANLARDRDKLQRESEGLIGYQTELEIEEKNLVAREQKILAMLADLETAQLGYNRGRDAQAAKLSKVYEAMKPASAAPILATLDLDIVLQILANMKDRQAAKILANMNPGLAAEISTRLSARGSG
;
A
#
# COMPACT_ATOMS: atom_id res chain seq x y z
N MET A 1 46.71 -21.63 -106.68
CA MET A 1 45.89 -20.67 -105.90
C MET A 1 46.80 -19.65 -105.26
N SER A 2 46.53 -18.36 -105.49
CA SER A 2 47.33 -17.24 -104.98
C SER A 2 47.07 -17.03 -103.49
N THR A 3 48.13 -16.97 -102.69
CA THR A 3 48.11 -16.75 -101.24
C THR A 3 47.29 -15.52 -100.81
N LYS A 4 47.14 -14.55 -101.71
CA LYS A 4 46.36 -13.32 -101.49
C LYS A 4 44.85 -13.56 -101.40
N SER A 5 44.29 -14.50 -102.17
CA SER A 5 42.84 -14.77 -102.15
C SER A 5 42.41 -15.53 -100.90
N LEU A 6 43.29 -16.37 -100.34
CA LEU A 6 43.00 -17.15 -99.14
C LEU A 6 42.98 -16.27 -97.87
N ALA A 7 43.86 -15.25 -97.81
CA ALA A 7 43.91 -14.31 -96.70
C ALA A 7 42.65 -13.42 -96.60
N ILE A 8 42.08 -13.00 -97.74
CA ILE A 8 40.88 -12.14 -97.78
C ILE A 8 39.64 -12.89 -97.28
N VAL A 9 39.46 -14.14 -97.71
CA VAL A 9 38.30 -14.96 -97.29
C VAL A 9 38.35 -15.26 -95.79
N SER A 10 39.53 -15.54 -95.24
CA SER A 10 39.71 -15.78 -93.79
C SER A 10 39.38 -14.54 -92.95
N SER A 11 39.85 -13.36 -93.37
CA SER A 11 39.55 -12.09 -92.71
C SER A 11 38.05 -11.77 -92.73
N LEU A 12 37.38 -12.04 -93.86
CA LEU A 12 35.94 -11.84 -94.00
C LEU A 12 35.14 -12.76 -93.08
N THR A 13 35.52 -14.04 -92.98
CA THR A 13 34.88 -14.98 -92.05
C THR A 13 35.10 -14.60 -90.59
N PHE A 14 36.30 -14.10 -90.25
CA PHE A 14 36.61 -13.65 -88.90
C PHE A 14 35.76 -12.44 -88.50
N LEU A 15 35.56 -11.48 -89.39
CA LEU A 15 34.77 -10.27 -89.10
C LEU A 15 33.29 -10.60 -88.87
N VAL A 16 32.72 -11.54 -89.63
CA VAL A 16 31.32 -11.99 -89.43
C VAL A 16 31.16 -12.71 -88.10
N ILE A 17 32.07 -13.65 -87.78
CA ILE A 17 32.01 -14.38 -86.51
C ILE A 17 32.25 -13.42 -85.34
N PHE A 18 33.20 -12.51 -85.45
CA PHE A 18 33.50 -11.51 -84.42
C PHE A 18 32.33 -10.54 -84.22
N GLY A 19 31.67 -10.10 -85.30
CA GLY A 19 30.47 -9.28 -85.23
C GLY A 19 29.31 -10.01 -84.54
N ILE A 20 29.09 -11.29 -84.87
CA ILE A 20 28.05 -12.11 -84.23
C ILE A 20 28.37 -12.31 -82.74
N ILE A 21 29.62 -12.57 -82.37
CA ILE A 21 30.06 -12.71 -80.98
C ILE A 21 29.89 -11.39 -80.21
N LEU A 22 30.19 -10.24 -80.83
CA LEU A 22 30.00 -8.94 -80.19
C LEU A 22 28.51 -8.64 -79.96
N ILE A 23 27.64 -8.99 -80.92
CA ILE A 23 26.19 -8.78 -80.80
C ILE A 23 25.58 -9.73 -79.76
N THR A 24 25.94 -11.02 -79.75
CA THR A 24 25.43 -11.96 -78.75
C THR A 24 25.91 -11.60 -77.34
N ASN A 25 27.15 -11.16 -77.19
CA ASN A 25 27.68 -10.71 -75.91
C ASN A 25 27.02 -9.40 -75.43
N GLY A 26 26.72 -8.48 -76.35
CA GLY A 26 25.98 -7.25 -76.05
C GLY A 26 24.53 -7.51 -75.62
N LEU A 27 23.81 -8.38 -76.34
CA LEU A 27 22.41 -8.71 -76.06
C LEU A 27 22.23 -9.52 -74.76
N LEU A 28 23.21 -10.39 -74.45
CA LEU A 28 23.27 -11.13 -73.18
C LEU A 28 23.55 -10.20 -72.00
N GLN A 29 24.40 -9.17 -72.15
CA GLN A 29 24.63 -8.22 -71.07
C GLN A 29 23.40 -7.38 -70.75
N GLU A 30 22.59 -7.03 -71.74
CA GLU A 30 21.39 -6.21 -71.55
C GLU A 30 20.28 -7.00 -70.84
N THR A 31 20.03 -8.24 -71.27
CA THR A 31 19.06 -9.15 -70.63
C THR A 31 19.45 -9.55 -69.21
N VAL A 32 20.75 -9.82 -68.95
CA VAL A 32 21.24 -10.10 -67.58
C VAL A 32 21.14 -8.87 -66.68
N ARG A 33 21.33 -7.65 -67.23
CA ARG A 33 21.16 -6.39 -66.46
C ARG A 33 19.71 -6.13 -66.09
N GLU A 34 18.75 -6.39 -66.98
CA GLU A 34 17.33 -6.23 -66.67
C GLU A 34 16.84 -7.25 -65.64
N LEU A 35 17.23 -8.53 -65.78
CA LEU A 35 16.91 -9.58 -64.80
C LEU A 35 17.50 -9.28 -63.42
N SER A 36 18.74 -8.79 -63.38
CA SER A 36 19.40 -8.39 -62.13
C SER A 36 18.74 -7.16 -61.50
N ARG A 37 18.34 -6.16 -62.30
CA ARG A 37 17.64 -4.96 -61.82
C ARG A 37 16.26 -5.28 -61.22
N ASN A 38 15.48 -6.16 -61.85
CA ASN A 38 14.17 -6.56 -61.32
C ASN A 38 14.30 -7.44 -60.06
N ALA A 39 15.24 -8.38 -60.04
CA ALA A 39 15.43 -9.27 -58.88
C ALA A 39 15.99 -8.56 -57.63
N LEU A 40 16.75 -7.47 -57.82
CA LEU A 40 17.28 -6.65 -56.72
C LEU A 40 16.27 -5.62 -56.21
N SER A 41 15.31 -5.19 -57.03
CA SER A 41 14.30 -4.18 -56.63
C SER A 41 13.19 -4.78 -55.77
N ASP A 42 12.66 -5.96 -56.11
CA ASP A 42 11.54 -6.57 -55.36
C ASP A 42 11.96 -7.15 -54.00
N ALA A 43 13.22 -7.55 -53.83
CA ALA A 43 13.73 -8.12 -52.58
C ALA A 43 14.12 -7.05 -51.54
N ASP A 44 14.54 -5.86 -51.98
CA ASP A 44 14.99 -4.77 -51.09
C ASP A 44 13.80 -4.00 -50.51
N ASP A 45 12.77 -3.72 -51.32
CA ASP A 45 11.60 -2.96 -50.89
C ASP A 45 10.73 -3.73 -49.88
N THR A 46 10.52 -5.04 -50.08
CA THR A 46 9.63 -5.87 -49.23
C THR A 46 10.22 -6.13 -47.83
N ASP A 47 11.53 -6.38 -47.73
CA ASP A 47 12.22 -6.60 -46.44
C ASP A 47 12.39 -5.29 -45.66
N GLN A 48 12.58 -4.17 -46.37
CA GLN A 48 12.69 -2.84 -45.77
C GLN A 48 11.34 -2.33 -45.24
N GLU A 49 10.23 -2.61 -45.93
CA GLU A 49 8.87 -2.36 -45.41
C GLU A 49 8.57 -3.20 -44.16
N ALA A 50 8.89 -4.49 -44.16
CA ALA A 50 8.70 -5.38 -43.00
C ALA A 50 9.53 -4.92 -41.78
N ALA A 51 10.80 -4.57 -41.98
CA ALA A 51 11.65 -4.02 -40.94
C ALA A 51 11.09 -2.71 -40.39
N THR A 52 10.63 -1.81 -41.26
CA THR A 52 10.03 -0.53 -40.86
C THR A 52 8.77 -0.72 -40.00
N LEU A 53 7.91 -1.68 -40.37
CA LEU A 53 6.71 -2.03 -39.59
C LEU A 53 7.06 -2.62 -38.22
N ILE A 54 8.08 -3.49 -38.14
CA ILE A 54 8.56 -4.06 -36.88
C ILE A 54 9.10 -2.96 -35.95
N PHE A 55 9.93 -2.05 -36.47
CA PHE A 55 10.46 -0.94 -35.67
C PHE A 55 9.36 0.01 -35.21
N ALA A 56 8.37 0.29 -36.05
CA ALA A 56 7.22 1.12 -35.67
C ALA A 56 6.38 0.47 -34.55
N ASN A 57 6.18 -0.86 -34.60
CA ASN A 57 5.48 -1.60 -33.54
C ASN A 57 6.31 -1.64 -32.25
N LEU A 58 7.61 -1.92 -32.32
CA LEU A 58 8.50 -1.87 -31.16
C LEU A 58 8.53 -0.49 -30.49
N ALA A 59 8.54 0.59 -31.29
CA ALA A 59 8.46 1.96 -30.77
C ALA A 59 7.14 2.20 -30.03
N ARG A 60 6.01 1.76 -30.61
CA ARG A 60 4.69 1.87 -29.98
C ARG A 60 4.62 1.08 -28.67
N ASP A 61 5.16 -0.13 -28.65
CA ASP A 61 5.18 -0.99 -27.48
C ASP A 61 6.07 -0.41 -26.38
N ARG A 62 7.23 0.14 -26.76
CA ARG A 62 8.11 0.87 -25.84
C ARG A 62 7.39 2.05 -25.20
N ASP A 63 6.68 2.86 -25.98
CA ASP A 63 5.93 4.00 -25.47
C ASP A 63 4.80 3.55 -24.53
N LYS A 64 4.14 2.43 -24.84
CA LYS A 64 3.10 1.84 -23.99
C LYS A 64 3.69 1.38 -22.65
N LEU A 65 4.77 0.61 -22.69
CA LEU A 65 5.46 0.11 -21.50
C LEU A 65 6.02 1.27 -20.66
N GLN A 66 6.52 2.32 -21.30
CA GLN A 66 7.01 3.50 -20.60
C GLN A 66 5.87 4.20 -19.84
N ARG A 67 4.71 4.41 -20.47
CA ARG A 67 3.53 4.98 -19.79
C ARG A 67 3.03 4.11 -18.64
N GLU A 68 3.01 2.78 -18.82
CA GLU A 68 2.65 1.85 -17.76
C GLU A 68 3.66 1.90 -16.60
N SER A 69 4.96 1.94 -16.91
CA SER A 69 6.02 2.07 -15.92
C SER A 69 5.92 3.37 -15.12
N GLU A 70 5.68 4.49 -15.80
CA GLU A 70 5.48 5.80 -15.14
C GLU A 70 4.24 5.77 -14.23
N GLY A 71 3.14 5.15 -14.69
CA GLY A 71 1.94 4.93 -13.88
C GLY A 71 2.21 4.07 -12.65
N LEU A 72 2.92 2.96 -12.79
CA LEU A 72 3.29 2.07 -11.68
C LEU A 72 4.17 2.77 -10.64
N ILE A 73 5.14 3.59 -11.08
CA ILE A 73 5.98 4.39 -10.18
C ILE A 73 5.12 5.38 -9.39
N GLY A 74 4.15 6.03 -10.05
CA GLY A 74 3.20 6.92 -9.40
C GLY A 74 2.39 6.20 -8.30
N TYR A 75 1.79 5.05 -8.63
CA TYR A 75 1.04 4.23 -7.68
C TYR A 75 1.89 3.75 -6.51
N GLN A 76 3.14 3.31 -6.75
CA GLN A 76 4.04 2.89 -5.68
C GLN A 76 4.35 4.03 -4.72
N THR A 77 4.58 5.23 -5.25
CA THR A 77 4.86 6.42 -4.44
C THR A 77 3.65 6.81 -3.59
N GLU A 78 2.44 6.77 -4.17
CA GLU A 78 1.21 7.04 -3.44
C GLU A 78 0.97 6.02 -2.32
N LEU A 79 1.15 4.74 -2.62
CA LEU A 79 1.00 3.67 -1.63
C LEU A 79 2.01 3.80 -0.48
N GLU A 80 3.26 4.16 -0.76
CA GLU A 80 4.28 4.38 0.28
C GLU A 80 3.89 5.55 1.20
N ILE A 81 3.32 6.63 0.64
CA ILE A 81 2.82 7.76 1.43
C ILE A 81 1.63 7.33 2.29
N GLU A 82 0.70 6.56 1.72
CA GLU A 82 -0.45 6.04 2.45
C GLU A 82 -0.05 5.09 3.58
N GLU A 83 0.89 4.17 3.34
CA GLU A 83 1.43 3.26 4.34
C GLU A 83 2.08 4.04 5.49
N LYS A 84 2.92 5.03 5.19
CA LYS A 84 3.51 5.91 6.22
C LYS A 84 2.43 6.64 7.02
N ASN A 85 1.39 7.12 6.37
CA ASN A 85 0.26 7.79 7.04
C ASN A 85 -0.52 6.83 7.94
N LEU A 86 -0.74 5.59 7.50
CA LEU A 86 -1.42 4.55 8.29
C LEU A 86 -0.61 4.20 9.53
N VAL A 87 0.70 3.95 9.38
CA VAL A 87 1.61 3.67 10.50
C VAL A 87 1.62 4.84 11.49
N ALA A 88 1.69 6.09 11.02
CA ALA A 88 1.64 7.26 11.89
C ALA A 88 0.29 7.39 12.65
N ARG A 89 -0.82 7.07 11.99
CA ARG A 89 -2.15 7.07 12.62
C ARG A 89 -2.27 5.95 13.66
N GLU A 90 -1.78 4.76 13.36
CA GLU A 90 -1.76 3.64 14.29
C GLU A 90 -0.96 3.98 15.55
N GLN A 91 0.25 4.51 15.39
CA GLN A 91 1.08 4.96 16.52
C GLN A 91 0.38 6.03 17.36
N LYS A 92 -0.32 6.98 16.72
CA LYS A 92 -1.11 8.00 17.43
C LYS A 92 -2.27 7.39 18.22
N ILE A 93 -2.97 6.40 17.67
CA ILE A 93 -4.05 5.69 18.37
C ILE A 93 -3.49 4.95 19.58
N LEU A 94 -2.38 4.23 19.41
CA LEU A 94 -1.74 3.52 20.51
C LEU A 94 -1.29 4.46 21.64
N ALA A 95 -0.72 5.61 21.29
CA ALA A 95 -0.35 6.64 22.27
C ALA A 95 -1.59 7.18 23.02
N MET A 96 -2.68 7.48 22.32
CA MET A 96 -3.93 7.93 22.93
C MET A 96 -4.53 6.88 23.88
N LEU A 97 -4.45 5.61 23.53
CA LEU A 97 -4.93 4.52 24.40
C LEU A 97 -4.09 4.42 25.68
N ALA A 98 -2.77 4.53 25.57
CA ALA A 98 -1.87 4.52 26.73
C ALA A 98 -2.09 5.74 27.64
N ASP A 99 -2.29 6.92 27.06
CA ASP A 99 -2.61 8.15 27.79
C ASP A 99 -3.95 8.02 28.52
N LEU A 100 -4.98 7.46 27.85
CA LEU A 100 -6.28 7.21 28.44
C LEU A 100 -6.21 6.23 29.61
N GLU A 101 -5.47 5.13 29.46
CA GLU A 101 -5.26 4.17 30.54
C GLU A 101 -4.56 4.82 31.74
N THR A 102 -3.52 5.60 31.48
CA THR A 102 -2.78 6.33 32.52
C THR A 102 -3.67 7.34 33.24
N ALA A 103 -4.47 8.12 32.48
CA ALA A 103 -5.41 9.08 33.03
C ALA A 103 -6.49 8.38 33.88
N GLN A 104 -7.01 7.24 33.41
CA GLN A 104 -8.03 6.47 34.13
C GLN A 104 -7.47 5.88 35.44
N LEU A 105 -6.25 5.34 35.41
CA LEU A 105 -5.56 4.87 36.62
C LEU A 105 -5.30 6.02 37.61
N GLY A 106 -4.86 7.18 37.11
CA GLY A 106 -4.67 8.38 37.92
C GLY A 106 -5.97 8.87 38.56
N TYR A 107 -7.05 8.91 37.78
CA TYR A 107 -8.38 9.29 38.24
C TYR A 107 -8.90 8.34 39.33
N ASN A 108 -8.78 7.03 39.10
CA ASN A 108 -9.19 6.01 40.08
C ASN A 108 -8.39 6.12 41.38
N ARG A 109 -7.05 6.24 41.29
CA ARG A 109 -6.19 6.44 42.49
C ARG A 109 -6.56 7.70 43.26
N GLY A 110 -6.83 8.81 42.56
CA GLY A 110 -7.26 10.06 43.19
C GLY A 110 -8.60 9.91 43.92
N ARG A 111 -9.56 9.21 43.32
CA ARG A 111 -10.85 8.90 43.95
C ARG A 111 -10.70 8.00 45.16
N ASP A 112 -9.90 6.93 45.07
CA ASP A 112 -9.66 6.02 46.18
C ASP A 112 -8.94 6.72 47.33
N ALA A 113 -7.96 7.57 47.05
CA ALA A 113 -7.28 8.37 48.07
C ALA A 113 -8.23 9.36 48.77
N GLN A 114 -9.11 10.03 48.01
CA GLN A 114 -10.10 10.93 48.58
C GLN A 114 -11.15 10.16 49.40
N ALA A 115 -11.61 9.01 48.91
CA ALA A 115 -12.53 8.14 49.64
C ALA A 115 -11.90 7.62 50.94
N ALA A 116 -10.63 7.22 50.92
CA ALA A 116 -9.89 6.81 52.11
C ALA A 116 -9.70 7.97 53.10
N LYS A 117 -9.49 9.19 52.63
CA LYS A 117 -9.44 10.38 53.51
C LYS A 117 -10.80 10.62 54.17
N LEU A 118 -11.89 10.58 53.40
CA LEU A 118 -13.24 10.76 53.93
C LEU A 118 -13.62 9.61 54.88
N SER A 119 -13.22 8.38 54.58
CA SER A 119 -13.46 7.23 55.47
C SER A 119 -12.84 7.47 56.84
N LYS A 120 -11.62 8.00 56.93
CA LYS A 120 -10.99 8.36 58.21
C LYS A 120 -11.74 9.44 58.98
N VAL A 121 -12.27 10.44 58.28
CA VAL A 121 -13.08 11.51 58.90
C VAL A 121 -14.34 10.92 59.54
N TYR A 122 -15.09 10.11 58.79
CA TYR A 122 -16.32 9.50 59.29
C TYR A 122 -16.06 8.38 60.30
N GLU A 123 -14.93 7.68 60.22
CA GLU A 123 -14.49 6.72 61.24
C GLU A 123 -14.30 7.36 62.62
N ALA A 124 -13.76 8.57 62.65
CA ALA A 124 -13.54 9.31 63.88
C ALA A 124 -14.83 9.88 64.49
N MET A 125 -15.93 9.89 63.74
CA MET A 125 -17.24 10.35 64.23
C MET A 125 -17.98 9.24 65.00
N LYS A 126 -18.89 9.66 65.88
CA LYS A 126 -19.84 8.73 66.51
C LYS A 126 -20.76 8.15 65.43
N PRO A 127 -21.03 6.82 65.42
CA PRO A 127 -21.86 6.19 64.38
C PRO A 127 -23.24 6.83 64.21
N ALA A 128 -23.90 7.19 65.31
CA ALA A 128 -25.19 7.87 65.31
C ALA A 128 -25.17 9.27 64.66
N SER A 129 -24.02 9.95 64.67
CA SER A 129 -23.83 11.25 64.00
C SER A 129 -23.41 11.10 62.54
N ALA A 130 -22.60 10.08 62.22
CA ALA A 130 -22.13 9.84 60.86
C ALA A 130 -23.23 9.29 59.94
N ALA A 131 -24.10 8.41 60.45
CA ALA A 131 -25.16 7.76 59.68
C ALA A 131 -26.10 8.75 58.94
N PRO A 132 -26.70 9.77 59.60
CA PRO A 132 -27.56 10.72 58.89
C PRO A 132 -26.81 11.60 57.89
N ILE A 133 -25.52 11.89 58.12
CA ILE A 133 -24.70 12.67 57.18
C ILE A 133 -24.40 11.86 55.93
N LEU A 134 -24.00 10.59 56.09
CA LEU A 134 -23.74 9.72 54.94
C LEU A 134 -25.04 9.43 54.16
N ALA A 135 -26.19 9.34 54.83
CA ALA A 135 -27.47 9.09 54.18
C ALA A 135 -27.95 10.24 53.27
N THR A 136 -27.36 11.44 53.37
CA THR A 136 -27.66 12.57 52.45
C THR A 136 -26.70 12.67 51.28
N LEU A 137 -25.62 11.89 51.28
CA LEU A 137 -24.66 11.85 50.18
C LEU A 137 -25.16 10.95 49.06
N ASP A 138 -24.57 11.14 47.88
CA ASP A 138 -24.76 10.23 46.76
C ASP A 138 -24.32 8.80 47.13
N LEU A 139 -25.15 7.83 46.74
CA LEU A 139 -24.98 6.44 47.13
C LEU A 139 -23.64 5.85 46.69
N ASP A 140 -23.12 6.24 45.53
CA ASP A 140 -21.83 5.73 45.03
C ASP A 140 -20.66 6.27 45.87
N ILE A 141 -20.77 7.50 46.37
CA ILE A 141 -19.79 8.10 47.29
C ILE A 141 -19.84 7.39 48.63
N VAL A 142 -21.03 7.10 49.16
CA VAL A 142 -21.20 6.35 50.41
C VAL A 142 -20.57 4.97 50.31
N LEU A 143 -20.80 4.25 49.21
CA LEU A 143 -20.19 2.95 48.96
C LEU A 143 -18.66 3.02 48.95
N GLN A 144 -18.08 4.02 48.30
CA GLN A 144 -16.62 4.22 48.27
C GLN A 144 -16.05 4.53 49.66
N ILE A 145 -16.72 5.37 50.44
CA ILE A 145 -16.30 5.72 51.80
C ILE A 145 -16.37 4.50 52.72
N LEU A 146 -17.50 3.77 52.70
CA LEU A 146 -17.70 2.60 53.56
C LEU A 146 -16.77 1.43 53.18
N ALA A 147 -16.49 1.23 51.90
CA ALA A 147 -15.53 0.22 51.44
C ALA A 147 -14.08 0.51 51.88
N ASN A 148 -13.72 1.78 52.10
CA ASN A 148 -12.40 2.20 52.58
C ASN A 148 -12.34 2.39 54.11
N MET A 149 -13.38 1.99 54.83
CA MET A 149 -13.50 2.08 56.28
C MET A 149 -13.33 0.72 56.94
N LYS A 150 -12.90 0.68 58.20
CA LYS A 150 -12.90 -0.54 59.03
C LYS A 150 -14.30 -1.14 59.11
N ASP A 151 -14.44 -2.42 58.75
CA ASP A 151 -15.71 -3.15 58.72
C ASP A 151 -16.57 -2.97 59.99
N ARG A 152 -15.93 -3.04 61.17
CA ARG A 152 -16.62 -2.86 62.45
C ARG A 152 -17.27 -1.48 62.58
N GLN A 153 -16.63 -0.43 62.07
CA GLN A 153 -17.17 0.93 62.13
C GLN A 153 -18.26 1.13 61.07
N ALA A 154 -18.06 0.60 59.86
CA ALA A 154 -19.09 0.59 58.82
C ALA A 154 -20.37 -0.11 59.30
N ALA A 155 -20.25 -1.29 59.93
CA ALA A 155 -21.38 -2.02 60.50
C ALA A 155 -22.14 -1.21 61.56
N LYS A 156 -21.43 -0.53 62.45
CA LYS A 156 -22.05 0.36 63.45
C LYS A 156 -22.78 1.54 62.81
N ILE A 157 -22.24 2.11 61.74
CA ILE A 157 -22.87 3.21 61.02
C ILE A 157 -24.13 2.72 60.30
N LEU A 158 -24.06 1.59 59.58
CA LEU A 158 -25.21 0.98 58.93
C LEU A 158 -26.34 0.66 59.93
N ALA A 159 -26.00 0.20 61.13
CA ALA A 159 -26.97 -0.04 62.20
C ALA A 159 -27.69 1.23 62.69
N ASN A 160 -27.15 2.42 62.40
CA ASN A 160 -27.78 3.71 62.71
C ASN A 160 -28.47 4.35 61.48
N MET A 161 -28.50 3.67 60.33
CA MET A 161 -29.21 4.13 59.13
C MET A 161 -30.64 3.57 59.06
N ASN A 162 -31.44 4.09 58.12
CA ASN A 162 -32.72 3.49 57.78
C ASN A 162 -32.50 2.04 57.28
N PRO A 163 -33.31 1.05 57.72
CA PRO A 163 -33.14 -0.35 57.32
C PRO A 163 -33.13 -0.58 55.80
N GLY A 164 -33.95 0.14 55.04
CA GLY A 164 -33.99 0.03 53.58
C GLY A 164 -32.70 0.49 52.92
N LEU A 165 -32.19 1.67 53.33
CA LEU A 165 -30.93 2.20 52.84
C LEU A 165 -29.74 1.30 53.23
N ALA A 166 -29.71 0.80 54.46
CA ALA A 166 -28.66 -0.09 54.94
C ALA A 166 -28.63 -1.42 54.16
N ALA A 167 -29.82 -1.97 53.84
CA ALA A 167 -29.93 -3.16 53.01
C ALA A 167 -29.42 -2.89 51.58
N GLU A 168 -29.83 -1.78 50.96
CA GLU A 168 -29.39 -1.39 49.62
C GLU A 168 -27.86 -1.24 49.55
N ILE A 169 -27.27 -0.51 50.51
CA ILE A 169 -25.81 -0.34 50.60
C ILE A 169 -25.12 -1.70 50.75
N SER A 170 -25.63 -2.58 51.62
CA SER A 170 -25.04 -3.90 51.87
C SER A 170 -25.09 -4.80 50.63
N THR A 171 -26.21 -4.79 49.90
CA THR A 171 -26.36 -5.53 48.63
C THR A 171 -25.36 -5.04 47.60
N ARG A 172 -25.20 -3.72 47.44
CA ARG A 172 -24.27 -3.14 46.47
C ARG A 172 -22.80 -3.38 46.85
N LEU A 173 -22.44 -3.33 48.14
CA LEU A 173 -21.09 -3.69 48.60
C LEU A 173 -20.76 -5.15 48.32
N SER A 174 -21.72 -6.07 48.53
CA SER A 174 -21.53 -7.50 48.23
C SER A 174 -21.33 -7.76 46.73
N ALA A 175 -22.07 -7.07 45.86
CA ALA A 175 -21.90 -7.17 44.42
C ALA A 175 -20.54 -6.64 43.93
N ARG A 176 -19.96 -5.65 44.64
CA ARG A 176 -18.67 -5.04 44.27
C ARG A 176 -17.45 -5.85 44.72
N GLY A 177 -17.58 -6.62 45.81
CA GLY A 177 -16.50 -7.47 46.34
C GLY A 177 -16.42 -8.88 45.74
N SER A 178 -17.32 -9.23 44.81
CA SER A 178 -17.40 -10.55 44.16
C SER A 178 -16.84 -10.56 42.73
N GLY A 179 -16.10 -9.52 42.33
CA GLY A 179 -15.43 -9.39 41.03
C GLY A 179 -13.91 -9.28 41.16
#